data_AF-A0A381SBH0-F1
#
_entry.id   AF-A0A381SBH0-F1
#
_cell.length_a   1.000
_cell.length_b   1.000
_cell.length_c   1.000
_cell.angle_alpha   90.00
_cell.angle_beta   90.00
_cell.angle_gamma   90.00
#
_symmetry.space_group_name_H-M   'P 1'
#
loop_
_entity.id
_entity.type
_entity.pdbx_description
1 polymer ?
#
loop_
_entity_poly.entity_id
_entity_poly.type
_entity_poly.pdbx_seq_one_letter_code
_entity_poly.pdbx_strand_id
1 'polypeptide(L)'
;VIVGDPANRLGWWRTSACALLLVSGAGPACGSEPVTDPVRATTCAELVDAGRATAEEVLDQLADRTLADMEADHPSQPFADLDPVLRRDVFAARAADLGCGEAELADLACTAFQGLSHRAHGDLARAYLAPYFTACD
;
A
#
# COMPACT_ATOMS: atom_id res chain seq x y z
N VAL A 1 -46.57 6.56 47.67
CA VAL A 1 -45.82 7.81 47.42
C VAL A 1 -44.35 7.48 47.62
N ILE A 2 -43.75 6.71 46.72
CA ILE A 2 -43.20 7.17 45.45
C ILE A 2 -44.09 6.73 44.27
N VAL A 3 -44.35 7.68 43.39
CA VAL A 3 -45.16 7.63 42.16
C VAL A 3 -44.26 7.06 41.05
N GLY A 4 -44.62 5.93 40.42
CA GLY A 4 -45.18 5.85 39.06
C GLY A 4 -44.06 5.80 38.00
N ASP A 5 -43.94 4.86 37.07
CA ASP A 5 -44.86 3.86 36.53
C ASP A 5 -44.03 2.79 35.77
N PRO A 6 -44.34 1.48 35.90
CA PRO A 6 -43.72 0.41 35.12
C PRO A 6 -44.66 -0.03 33.98
N ALA A 7 -44.33 0.36 32.74
CA ALA A 7 -44.99 -0.16 31.55
C ALA A 7 -44.00 -0.91 30.66
N ASN A 8 -43.52 -2.05 31.17
CA ASN A 8 -43.01 -3.14 30.33
C ASN A 8 -44.23 -4.00 29.95
N ARG A 9 -44.63 -3.98 28.68
CA ARG A 9 -45.71 -4.82 28.17
C ARG A 9 -45.28 -5.51 26.88
N LEU A 10 -45.15 -6.84 27.01
CA LEU A 10 -45.31 -7.88 25.98
C LEU A 10 -44.20 -7.93 24.92
N GLY A 11 -43.55 -9.05 24.61
CA GLY A 11 -43.68 -10.44 25.01
C GLY A 11 -42.39 -11.14 24.57
N TRP A 12 -41.83 -11.98 25.42
CA TRP A 12 -41.93 -13.44 25.31
C TRP A 12 -40.92 -14.03 24.31
N TRP A 13 -40.08 -14.91 24.86
CA TRP A 13 -39.22 -15.95 24.25
C TRP A 13 -37.72 -15.65 24.03
N ARG A 14 -36.95 -16.36 24.86
CA ARG A 14 -35.68 -17.06 24.58
C ARG A 14 -34.40 -16.25 24.67
N THR A 15 -33.79 -16.41 25.85
CA THR A 15 -32.36 -16.59 26.07
C THR A 15 -31.62 -17.18 24.87
N SER A 16 -30.63 -16.45 24.35
CA SER A 16 -29.45 -17.00 23.69
C SER A 16 -28.32 -15.99 23.79
N ALA A 17 -27.32 -16.33 24.59
CA ALA A 17 -26.02 -15.66 24.58
C ALA A 17 -25.38 -15.86 23.21
N CYS A 18 -25.09 -14.76 22.52
CA CYS A 18 -24.10 -14.74 21.44
C CYS A 18 -23.05 -13.71 21.82
N ALA A 19 -21.98 -14.21 22.45
CA ALA A 19 -20.68 -13.63 22.28
C ALA A 19 -20.39 -13.61 20.77
N LEU A 20 -20.48 -12.43 20.16
CA LEU A 20 -19.95 -12.19 18.83
C LEU A 20 -18.87 -11.14 18.98
N LEU A 21 -17.64 -11.66 19.01
CA LEU A 21 -16.46 -11.02 18.47
C LEU A 21 -16.83 -10.38 17.13
N LEU A 22 -17.10 -9.07 17.14
CA LEU A 22 -17.14 -8.29 15.93
C LEU A 22 -15.72 -7.80 15.66
N VAL A 23 -14.98 -8.64 14.92
CA VAL A 23 -13.89 -8.17 14.06
C VAL A 23 -14.50 -7.13 13.14
N SER A 24 -14.07 -5.88 13.31
CA SER A 24 -14.48 -4.73 12.52
C SER A 24 -13.97 -4.88 11.08
N GLY A 25 -14.75 -5.57 10.24
CA GLY A 25 -14.56 -5.61 8.80
C GLY A 25 -15.30 -4.47 8.10
N ALA A 26 -14.56 -3.73 7.27
CA ALA A 26 -15.02 -2.94 6.13
C ALA A 26 -16.17 -1.93 6.39
N GLY A 27 -15.79 -0.73 6.84
CA GLY A 27 -16.58 0.48 6.58
C GLY A 27 -16.40 0.94 5.12
N PRO A 28 -17.32 1.76 4.59
CA PRO A 28 -17.19 2.33 3.24
C PRO A 28 -15.91 3.18 3.19
N ALA A 29 -15.16 3.06 2.09
CA ALA A 29 -13.90 3.77 1.87
C ALA A 29 -14.11 5.29 1.78
N CYS A 30 -14.28 5.94 2.93
CA CYS A 30 -13.85 7.31 3.14
C CYS A 30 -12.33 7.24 3.17
N GLY A 31 -11.71 7.47 2.01
CA GLY A 31 -10.28 7.27 1.78
C GLY A 31 -9.46 7.94 2.87
N SER A 32 -8.86 7.13 3.72
CA SER A 32 -7.68 7.51 4.48
C SER A 32 -6.68 8.10 3.49
N GLU A 33 -6.04 9.22 3.83
CA GLU A 33 -4.93 9.73 3.02
C GLU A 33 -3.93 8.57 2.79
N PRO A 34 -3.54 8.30 1.52
CA PRO A 34 -2.66 7.19 1.22
C PRO A 34 -1.36 7.34 2.02
N VAL A 35 -0.91 6.24 2.63
CA VAL A 35 0.36 6.23 3.35
C VAL A 35 1.47 6.24 2.30
N THR A 36 2.21 7.34 2.21
CA THR A 36 3.30 7.50 1.23
C THR A 36 4.70 7.29 1.83
N ASP A 37 4.83 7.30 3.16
CA ASP A 37 6.08 7.06 3.87
C ASP A 37 6.08 5.65 4.51
N PRO A 38 7.00 4.75 4.11
CA PRO A 38 7.05 3.38 4.65
C PRO A 38 7.21 3.34 6.16
N VAL A 39 7.83 4.35 6.79
CA VAL A 39 8.00 4.39 8.26
C VAL A 39 6.66 4.49 8.99
N ARG A 40 5.64 5.11 8.37
CA ARG A 40 4.32 5.31 8.98
C ARG A 40 3.37 4.13 8.77
N ALA A 41 3.69 3.20 7.89
CA ALA A 41 2.83 2.06 7.60
C ALA A 41 2.61 1.21 8.86
N THR A 42 1.36 0.88 9.17
CA THR A 42 0.98 0.03 10.31
C THR A 42 0.50 -1.35 9.88
N THR A 43 0.31 -1.55 8.57
CA THR A 43 -0.08 -2.82 7.95
C THR A 43 0.76 -3.09 6.71
N CYS A 44 0.79 -4.34 6.25
CA CYS A 44 1.49 -4.72 5.02
C CYS A 44 0.89 -4.03 3.77
N ALA A 45 -0.43 -3.81 3.76
CA ALA A 45 -1.10 -3.07 2.70
C ALA A 45 -0.67 -1.59 2.66
N GLU A 46 -0.65 -0.91 3.81
CA GLU A 46 -0.16 0.48 3.90
C GLU A 46 1.32 0.60 3.51
N LEU A 47 2.12 -0.42 3.81
CA LEU A 47 3.52 -0.45 3.41
C LEU A 47 3.65 -0.55 1.89
N VAL A 48 2.86 -1.40 1.25
CA VAL A 48 2.81 -1.52 -0.21
C VAL A 48 2.27 -0.24 -0.86
N ASP A 49 1.29 0.44 -0.28
CA ASP A 49 0.82 1.74 -0.74
C ASP A 49 1.93 2.80 -0.71
N ALA A 50 2.78 2.78 0.33
CA ALA A 50 3.95 3.63 0.38
C ALA A 50 4.97 3.28 -0.72
N GLY A 51 5.20 1.98 -0.95
CA GLY A 51 6.02 1.50 -2.06
C GLY A 51 5.48 1.91 -3.43
N ARG A 52 4.17 1.93 -3.61
CA ARG A 52 3.51 2.43 -4.81
C ARG A 52 3.78 3.93 -5.00
N ALA A 53 3.61 4.74 -3.95
CA ALA A 53 3.89 6.17 -4.03
C ALA A 53 5.36 6.44 -4.43
N THR A 54 6.30 5.69 -3.87
CA THR A 54 7.71 5.72 -4.28
C THR A 54 7.91 5.32 -5.74
N ALA A 55 7.23 4.28 -6.23
CA ALA A 55 7.29 3.89 -7.64
C ALA A 55 6.74 4.98 -8.57
N GLU A 56 5.67 5.68 -8.16
CA GLU A 56 5.11 6.82 -8.89
C GLU A 56 6.12 7.98 -8.99
N GLU A 57 6.81 8.29 -7.88
CA GLU A 57 7.87 9.31 -7.88
C GLU A 57 9.05 8.93 -8.77
N VAL A 58 9.47 7.66 -8.77
CA VAL A 58 10.50 7.16 -9.68
C VAL A 58 10.07 7.32 -11.14
N LEU A 59 8.80 7.02 -11.46
CA LEU A 59 8.28 7.21 -12.81
C LEU A 59 8.30 8.69 -13.23
N ASP A 60 7.93 9.60 -12.34
CA ASP A 60 7.97 11.04 -12.62
C ASP A 60 9.41 11.52 -12.87
N GLN A 61 10.39 11.01 -12.13
CA GLN A 61 11.81 11.33 -12.36
C GLN A 61 12.34 10.80 -13.70
N LEU A 62 11.81 9.67 -14.18
CA LEU A 62 12.21 9.03 -15.42
C LEU A 62 11.46 9.54 -16.66
N ALA A 63 10.32 10.22 -16.49
CA ALA A 63 9.39 10.54 -17.57
C ALA A 63 10.03 11.30 -18.74
N ASP A 64 10.90 12.26 -18.43
CA ASP A 64 11.57 13.13 -19.39
C ASP A 64 13.07 12.85 -19.54
N ARG A 65 13.57 11.75 -18.96
CA ARG A 65 14.98 11.35 -19.00
C ARG A 65 15.20 10.23 -20.01
N THR A 66 16.37 10.25 -20.64
CA THR A 66 16.89 9.13 -21.43
C THR A 66 17.95 8.38 -20.64
N LEU A 67 18.25 7.14 -21.04
CA LEU A 67 19.35 6.38 -20.44
C LEU A 67 20.68 7.14 -20.57
N ALA A 68 20.89 7.84 -21.68
CA ALA A 68 22.10 8.64 -21.90
C ALA A 68 22.22 9.80 -20.90
N ASP A 69 21.11 10.43 -20.52
CA ASP A 69 21.11 11.47 -19.49
C ASP A 69 21.53 10.89 -18.13
N MET A 70 21.03 9.70 -17.79
CA MET A 70 21.38 9.01 -16.55
C MET A 70 22.84 8.52 -16.53
N GLU A 71 23.34 8.02 -17.65
CA GLU A 71 24.73 7.60 -17.81
C GLU A 71 25.71 8.79 -17.78
N ALA A 72 25.28 9.98 -18.23
CA ALA A 72 26.09 11.19 -18.14
C ALA A 72 26.32 11.61 -16.68
N ASP A 73 25.30 11.48 -15.83
CA ASP A 73 25.39 11.77 -14.40
C ASP A 73 26.14 10.64 -13.65
N HIS A 74 25.82 9.38 -13.95
CA HIS A 74 26.37 8.19 -13.29
C HIS A 74 26.75 7.06 -14.26
N PRO A 75 27.94 7.10 -14.89
CA PRO A 75 28.29 6.21 -16.01
C PRO A 75 28.36 4.72 -15.65
N SER A 76 28.63 4.38 -14.40
CA SER A 76 28.66 2.99 -13.92
C SER A 76 27.38 2.54 -13.23
N GLN A 77 26.51 3.49 -12.86
CA GLN A 77 25.30 3.24 -12.05
C GLN A 77 24.19 4.23 -12.45
N PRO A 78 23.61 4.10 -13.66
CA PRO A 78 22.71 5.13 -14.21
C PRO A 78 21.51 5.43 -13.30
N PHE A 79 21.10 4.46 -12.48
CA PHE A 79 19.95 4.58 -11.57
C PHE A 79 20.31 4.91 -10.12
N ALA A 80 21.57 5.31 -9.83
CA ALA A 80 22.02 5.58 -8.47
C ALA A 80 21.17 6.63 -7.75
N ASP A 81 20.69 7.65 -8.47
CA ASP A 81 19.84 8.70 -7.91
C ASP A 81 18.44 8.21 -7.50
N LEU A 82 18.01 7.04 -7.98
CA LEU A 82 16.74 6.43 -7.56
C LEU A 82 16.88 5.69 -6.22
N ASP A 83 18.07 5.27 -5.81
CA ASP A 83 18.24 4.48 -4.58
C ASP A 83 17.78 5.23 -3.31
N PRO A 84 18.08 6.54 -3.12
CA PRO A 84 17.54 7.31 -2.01
C PRO A 84 16.01 7.46 -2.04
N VAL A 85 15.39 7.43 -3.21
CA VAL A 85 13.93 7.52 -3.38
C VAL A 85 13.29 6.18 -3.00
N LEU A 86 13.88 5.08 -3.49
CA LEU A 86 13.40 3.73 -3.25
C LEU A 86 13.45 3.30 -1.78
N ARG A 87 14.38 3.84 -0.99
CA ARG A 87 14.53 3.59 0.47
C ARG A 87 14.37 2.10 0.81
N ARG A 88 15.02 1.23 0.03
CA ARG A 88 14.80 -0.23 0.06
C ARG A 88 15.08 -0.83 1.44
N ASP A 89 16.08 -0.30 2.15
CA ASP A 89 16.44 -0.67 3.52
C ASP A 89 15.32 -0.33 4.51
N VAL A 90 14.71 0.85 4.38
CA VAL A 90 13.58 1.29 5.23
C VAL A 90 12.36 0.41 4.98
N PHE A 91 12.05 0.13 3.71
CA PHE A 91 10.94 -0.74 3.35
C PHE A 91 11.13 -2.15 3.91
N ALA A 92 12.32 -2.74 3.72
CA ALA A 92 12.64 -4.08 4.22
C ALA A 92 12.59 -4.15 5.76
N ALA A 93 13.14 -3.15 6.44
CA ALA A 93 13.07 -3.07 7.91
C ALA A 93 11.61 -2.99 8.39
N ARG A 94 10.77 -2.17 7.75
CA ARG A 94 9.37 -2.05 8.13
C ARG A 94 8.58 -3.32 7.84
N ALA A 95 8.81 -3.96 6.70
CA ALA A 95 8.19 -5.25 6.37
C ALA A 95 8.50 -6.29 7.45
N ALA A 96 9.76 -6.36 7.89
CA ALA A 96 10.18 -7.24 8.97
C ALA A 96 9.50 -6.92 10.31
N ASP A 97 9.43 -5.64 10.70
CA ASP A 97 8.76 -5.20 11.92
C ASP A 97 7.25 -5.52 11.94
N LEU A 98 6.60 -5.46 10.78
CA LEU A 98 5.18 -5.77 10.60
C LEU A 98 4.93 -7.28 10.42
N GLY A 99 5.97 -8.08 10.21
CA GLY A 99 5.85 -9.52 9.96
C GLY A 99 5.29 -9.87 8.59
N CYS A 100 5.44 -8.98 7.60
CA CYS A 100 4.92 -9.19 6.25
C CYS A 100 5.69 -10.30 5.52
N GLY A 101 4.97 -11.26 4.96
CA GLY A 101 5.58 -12.32 4.16
C GLY A 101 5.91 -11.86 2.74
N GLU A 102 6.96 -12.41 2.12
CA GLU A 102 7.34 -12.06 0.73
C GLU A 102 6.19 -12.30 -0.26
N ALA A 103 5.48 -13.43 -0.15
CA ALA A 103 4.35 -13.76 -1.02
C ALA A 103 3.14 -12.81 -0.80
N GLU A 104 2.89 -12.41 0.45
CA GLU A 104 1.83 -11.44 0.79
C GLU A 104 2.15 -10.07 0.21
N LEU A 105 3.39 -9.61 0.35
CA LEU A 105 3.85 -8.35 -0.22
C LEU A 105 3.77 -8.36 -1.74
N ALA A 106 4.13 -9.46 -2.39
CA ALA A 106 4.02 -9.60 -3.84
C ALA A 106 2.56 -9.50 -4.31
N ASP A 107 1.64 -10.22 -3.68
CA ASP A 107 0.21 -10.19 -4.04
C ASP A 107 -0.42 -8.79 -3.84
N LEU A 108 -0.16 -8.19 -2.68
CA LEU A 108 -0.58 -6.83 -2.39
C LEU A 108 -0.02 -5.83 -3.39
N ALA A 109 1.27 -5.97 -3.73
CA ALA A 109 1.93 -5.03 -4.61
C ALA A 109 1.46 -5.19 -6.06
N CYS A 110 1.18 -6.41 -6.52
CA CYS A 110 0.53 -6.62 -7.81
C CYS A 110 -0.85 -5.96 -7.88
N THR A 111 -1.62 -5.95 -6.79
CA THR A 111 -2.88 -5.21 -6.73
C THR A 111 -2.66 -3.69 -6.71
N ALA A 112 -1.78 -3.19 -5.84
CA ALA A 112 -1.56 -1.76 -5.66
C ALA A 112 -0.91 -1.10 -6.89
N PHE A 113 -0.11 -1.84 -7.66
CA PHE A 113 0.64 -1.33 -8.80
C PHE A 113 -0.16 -1.44 -10.11
N GLN A 114 -1.38 -2.00 -10.06
CA GLN A 114 -2.30 -1.97 -11.20
C GLN A 114 -2.48 -0.54 -11.70
N GLY A 115 -2.26 -0.37 -13.01
CA GLY A 115 -2.37 0.91 -13.70
C GLY A 115 -1.13 1.80 -13.65
N LEU A 116 -0.04 1.40 -12.95
CA LEU A 116 1.24 2.12 -13.04
C LEU A 116 1.82 2.10 -14.45
N SER A 117 1.53 1.06 -15.24
CA SER A 117 1.93 0.97 -16.65
C SER A 117 1.43 2.15 -17.48
N HIS A 118 0.26 2.70 -17.16
CA HIS A 118 -0.27 3.90 -17.83
C HIS A 118 0.45 5.19 -17.44
N ARG A 119 1.13 5.21 -16.29
CA ARG A 119 1.92 6.35 -15.81
C ARG A 119 3.38 6.31 -16.24
N ALA A 120 3.85 5.17 -16.74
CA ALA A 120 5.19 5.04 -17.29
C ALA A 120 5.29 5.78 -18.63
N HIS A 121 5.49 7.09 -18.54
CA HIS A 121 5.75 7.99 -19.66
C HIS A 121 7.23 7.89 -20.07
N GLY A 122 7.50 7.89 -21.38
CA GLY A 122 8.85 7.70 -21.89
C GLY A 122 9.30 6.23 -21.96
N ASP A 123 10.27 5.95 -22.84
CA ASP A 123 10.76 4.59 -23.09
C ASP A 123 11.54 4.04 -21.90
N LEU A 124 12.29 4.91 -21.20
CA LEU A 124 13.10 4.54 -20.05
C LEU A 124 12.24 4.08 -18.87
N ALA A 125 11.18 4.81 -18.53
CA ALA A 125 10.28 4.47 -17.43
C ALA A 125 9.55 3.14 -17.69
N ARG A 126 9.13 2.89 -18.94
CA ARG A 126 8.53 1.60 -19.33
C ARG A 126 9.52 0.45 -19.25
N ALA A 127 10.74 0.66 -19.72
CA ALA A 127 11.81 -0.35 -19.63
C ALA A 127 12.15 -0.66 -18.17
N TYR A 128 12.18 0.35 -17.30
CA TYR A 128 12.49 0.20 -15.88
C TYR A 128 11.45 -0.67 -15.14
N LEU A 129 10.15 -0.49 -15.42
CA LEU A 129 9.08 -1.27 -14.76
C LEU A 129 8.70 -2.59 -15.45
N ALA A 130 9.20 -2.88 -16.65
CA ALA A 130 8.86 -4.11 -17.37
C ALA A 130 9.05 -5.41 -16.55
N PRO A 131 10.14 -5.59 -15.78
CA PRO A 131 10.31 -6.78 -14.93
C PRO A 131 9.23 -6.88 -13.84
N TYR A 132 8.75 -5.73 -13.36
CA TYR A 132 7.75 -5.68 -12.30
C TYR A 132 6.38 -6.13 -12.80
N PHE A 133 5.94 -5.64 -13.96
CA PHE A 133 4.66 -6.07 -14.54
C PHE A 133 4.65 -7.56 -14.89
N THR A 134 5.79 -8.09 -15.37
CA THR A 134 5.94 -9.53 -15.65
C THR A 134 5.79 -10.40 -14.40
N ALA A 135 6.12 -9.88 -13.22
CA ALA A 135 5.97 -10.62 -11.96
C ALA A 135 4.51 -10.72 -11.47
N CYS A 136 3.62 -9.91 -12.04
CA CYS A 136 2.22 -9.79 -11.65
C CYS A 136 1.23 -10.35 -12.67
N ASP A 137 1.73 -10.86 -13.81
CA ASP A 137 0.97 -11.62 -14.82
C ASP A 137 0.92 -13.12 -14.47
#